data_AF-A0AAU8CXW8-F1
#
_entry.id   AF-A0AAU8CXW8-F1
#
_cell.length_a   1.000
_cell.length_b   1.000
_cell.length_c   1.000
_cell.angle_alpha   90.00
_cell.angle_beta   90.00
_cell.angle_gamma   90.00
#
_symmetry.space_group_name_H-M   'P 1'
#
loop_
_entity.id
_entity.type
_entity.pdbx_description
1 polymer ?
#
loop_
_entity_poly.entity_id
_entity_poly.type
_entity_poly.pdbx_seq_one_letter_code
_entity_poly.pdbx_strand_id
1 'polypeptide(L)'
;MAGVVGVGAVAWPFIDQMRPDASTLALATIEVDISSLQPGMSLTAKWRGRPVFIRNRTPQEIEAAKAVKLDELKDPIARNANIPGDAPATDLDRSAGEGKENWIVMVGVCTHLGCVPLGQAGDFGGWFCPCHGSHYDTAGRVRKGPAPENLAIPTYQFVSDTTIRIG
;
A
#
# COMPACT_ATOMS: atom_id res chain seq x y z
N MET A 1 33.29 10.60 33.14
CA MET A 1 32.06 9.76 33.06
C MET A 1 30.81 10.58 33.42
N ALA A 2 30.71 11.17 34.62
CA ALA A 2 29.52 11.92 35.06
C ALA A 2 29.09 13.09 34.13
N GLY A 3 30.03 13.91 33.63
CA GLY A 3 29.71 15.02 32.72
C GLY A 3 29.18 14.59 31.34
N VAL A 4 29.66 13.46 30.81
CA VAL A 4 29.19 12.90 29.52
C VAL A 4 27.77 12.35 29.68
N VAL A 5 27.49 11.66 30.80
CA VAL A 5 26.14 11.17 31.12
C VAL A 5 25.17 12.34 31.31
N GLY A 6 25.60 13.43 31.97
CA GLY A 6 24.80 14.64 32.17
C GLY A 6 24.43 15.34 30.86
N VAL A 7 25.37 15.53 29.93
CA VAL A 7 25.10 16.14 28.61
C VAL A 7 24.13 15.27 27.80
N GLY A 8 24.32 13.94 27.79
CA GLY A 8 23.40 13.02 27.13
C GLY A 8 21.98 13.09 27.70
N ALA A 9 21.85 13.14 29.03
CA ALA A 9 20.56 13.24 29.71
C ALA A 9 19.83 14.56 29.41
N VAL A 10 20.53 15.66 29.17
CA VAL A 10 19.93 16.96 28.81
C VAL A 10 19.58 17.03 27.33
N ALA A 11 20.45 16.54 26.45
CA ALA A 11 20.21 16.62 25.00
C ALA A 11 19.10 15.67 24.52
N TRP A 12 18.96 14.49 25.16
CA TRP A 12 18.01 13.46 24.71
C TRP A 12 16.55 13.93 24.68
N PRO A 13 15.96 14.56 25.71
CA PRO A 13 14.58 15.04 25.65
C PRO A 13 14.28 16.02 24.53
N PHE A 14 15.25 16.88 24.14
CA PHE A 14 15.08 17.81 23.02
C PHE A 14 15.06 17.13 21.65
N ILE A 15 15.71 15.97 21.54
CA ILE A 15 15.63 15.11 20.35
C ILE A 15 14.35 14.27 20.40
N ASP A 16 14.05 13.68 21.56
CA ASP A 16 12.92 12.75 21.75
C ASP A 16 11.57 13.46 21.61
N GLN A 17 11.44 14.73 22.00
CA GLN A 17 10.20 15.52 21.81
C GLN A 17 9.81 15.74 20.34
N MET A 18 10.71 15.47 19.37
CA MET A 18 10.41 15.53 17.93
C MET A 18 9.90 14.20 17.38
N ARG A 19 9.86 13.13 18.18
CA ARG A 19 9.28 11.83 17.79
C ARG A 19 7.75 11.89 17.80
N PRO A 20 7.07 10.94 17.12
CA PRO A 20 5.64 10.80 17.21
C PRO A 20 5.16 10.69 18.66
N ASP A 21 4.23 11.55 19.05
CA ASP A 21 3.65 11.55 20.39
C ASP A 21 2.63 10.40 20.57
N ALA A 22 2.16 10.20 21.80
CA ALA A 22 1.25 9.10 22.14
C ALA A 22 -0.06 9.11 21.33
N SER A 23 -0.60 10.29 21.00
CA SER A 23 -1.81 10.41 20.19
C SER A 23 -1.58 9.96 18.75
N THR A 24 -0.39 10.23 18.20
CA THR A 24 0.01 9.75 16.87
C THR A 24 0.18 8.23 16.84
N LEU A 25 0.64 7.62 17.93
CA LEU A 25 0.82 6.17 18.05
C LEU A 25 -0.49 5.40 18.30
N ALA A 26 -1.50 6.05 18.88
CA ALA A 26 -2.78 5.43 19.25
C ALA A 26 -3.71 5.09 18.06
N LEU A 27 -3.39 5.50 16.83
CA LEU A 27 -4.18 5.18 15.64
C LEU A 27 -4.10 3.69 15.30
N ALA A 28 -5.13 2.93 15.70
CA ALA A 28 -5.17 1.49 15.56
C ALA A 28 -5.75 1.04 14.20
N THR A 29 -7.06 1.20 13.98
CA THR A 29 -7.76 0.58 12.85
C THR A 29 -8.89 1.46 12.32
N ILE A 30 -9.29 1.27 11.06
CA ILE A 30 -10.52 1.84 10.49
C ILE A 30 -11.37 0.76 9.84
N GLU A 31 -12.68 0.96 9.75
CA GLU A 31 -13.59 0.13 8.97
C GLU A 31 -14.11 0.93 7.78
N VAL A 32 -14.14 0.29 6.61
CA VAL A 32 -14.52 0.92 5.35
C VAL A 32 -15.61 0.08 4.70
N ASP A 33 -16.77 0.69 4.48
CA ASP A 33 -17.85 0.10 3.68
C ASP A 33 -17.51 0.17 2.19
N ILE A 34 -17.65 -0.96 1.51
CA ILE A 34 -17.37 -1.16 0.09
C ILE A 34 -18.60 -1.63 -0.68
N SER A 35 -19.78 -1.64 -0.04
CA SER A 35 -21.05 -2.11 -0.62
C SER A 35 -21.41 -1.48 -1.97
N SER A 36 -21.00 -0.23 -2.19
CA SER A 36 -21.30 0.54 -3.40
C SER A 36 -20.28 0.37 -4.54
N LEU A 37 -19.13 -0.28 -4.28
CA LEU A 37 -18.06 -0.40 -5.26
C LEU A 37 -18.35 -1.48 -6.30
N GLN A 38 -18.75 -1.05 -7.48
CA GLN A 38 -18.89 -1.91 -8.66
C GLN A 38 -17.52 -2.25 -9.27
N PRO A 39 -17.41 -3.32 -10.08
CA PRO A 39 -16.19 -3.63 -10.81
C PRO A 39 -15.70 -2.42 -11.62
N GLY A 40 -14.41 -2.10 -11.49
CA GLY A 40 -13.76 -0.94 -12.08
C GLY A 40 -13.78 0.33 -11.21
N MET A 41 -14.52 0.35 -10.09
CA MET A 41 -14.55 1.48 -9.16
C MET A 41 -13.43 1.40 -8.12
N SER A 42 -13.02 2.58 -7.64
CA SER A 42 -12.04 2.72 -6.57
C SER A 42 -12.57 3.65 -5.49
N LEU A 43 -12.23 3.35 -4.24
CA LEU A 43 -12.39 4.22 -3.08
C LEU A 43 -11.00 4.54 -2.52
N THR A 44 -10.82 5.77 -2.04
CA THR A 44 -9.62 6.15 -1.28
C THR A 44 -10.02 6.47 0.15
N ALA A 45 -9.60 5.63 1.09
CA ALA A 45 -9.77 5.87 2.53
C ALA A 45 -8.51 6.52 3.12
N LYS A 46 -8.64 7.23 4.25
CA LYS A 46 -7.50 7.80 4.98
C LYS A 46 -7.19 6.94 6.21
N TRP A 47 -6.00 6.35 6.28
CA TRP A 47 -5.53 5.56 7.41
C TRP A 47 -4.13 5.99 7.82
N ARG A 48 -3.95 6.33 9.11
CA ARG A 48 -2.68 6.84 9.67
C ARG A 48 -2.07 7.99 8.85
N GLY A 49 -2.92 8.92 8.42
CA GLY A 49 -2.53 10.07 7.59
C GLY A 49 -2.20 9.76 6.13
N ARG A 50 -2.24 8.49 5.71
CA ARG A 50 -1.92 8.04 4.36
C ARG A 50 -3.18 7.62 3.60
N PRO A 51 -3.24 7.82 2.27
CA PRO A 51 -4.32 7.25 1.46
C PRO A 51 -4.17 5.74 1.37
N VAL A 52 -5.28 5.02 1.44
CA VAL A 52 -5.39 3.60 1.12
C VAL A 52 -6.37 3.46 -0.02
N PHE A 53 -5.89 2.95 -1.15
CA PHE A 53 -6.70 2.60 -2.30
C PHE A 53 -7.38 1.26 -2.06
N ILE A 54 -8.68 1.24 -2.26
CA ILE A 54 -9.51 0.03 -2.26
C ILE A 54 -10.14 -0.03 -3.64
N ARG A 55 -9.77 -1.03 -4.43
CA ARG A 55 -10.25 -1.19 -5.80
C ARG A 55 -11.00 -2.51 -5.95
N ASN A 56 -12.20 -2.43 -6.51
CA ASN A 56 -12.89 -3.59 -7.07
C ASN A 56 -12.48 -3.70 -8.54
N ARG A 57 -11.58 -4.62 -8.87
CA ARG A 57 -11.03 -4.77 -10.21
C ARG A 57 -12.02 -5.43 -11.16
N THR A 58 -11.91 -5.10 -12.44
CA THR A 58 -12.66 -5.82 -13.48
C THR A 58 -12.01 -7.17 -13.78
N PRO A 59 -12.75 -8.13 -14.38
CA PRO A 59 -12.16 -9.39 -14.83
C PRO A 59 -10.95 -9.19 -15.77
N GLN A 60 -10.99 -8.18 -16.64
CA GLN A 60 -9.90 -7.88 -17.56
C GLN A 60 -8.64 -7.40 -16.83
N GLU A 61 -8.80 -6.62 -15.76
CA GLU A 61 -7.67 -6.15 -14.94
C GLU A 61 -7.00 -7.29 -14.17
N ILE A 62 -7.79 -8.25 -13.69
CA ILE A 62 -7.32 -9.47 -13.01
C ILE A 62 -6.53 -10.33 -14.00
N GLU A 63 -7.09 -10.61 -15.18
CA GLU A 63 -6.41 -11.41 -16.20
C GLU A 63 -5.14 -10.72 -16.70
N ALA A 64 -5.16 -9.40 -16.89
CA ALA A 64 -3.96 -8.64 -17.23
C ALA A 64 -2.87 -8.76 -16.14
N ALA A 65 -3.25 -8.73 -14.86
CA ALA A 65 -2.29 -8.88 -13.77
C ALA A 65 -1.71 -10.31 -13.68
N LYS A 66 -2.54 -11.34 -13.88
CA LYS A 66 -2.13 -12.75 -13.91
C LYS A 66 -1.19 -13.07 -15.07
N ALA A 67 -1.35 -12.41 -16.20
CA ALA A 67 -0.52 -12.62 -17.38
C ALA A 67 0.93 -12.12 -17.22
N VAL A 68 1.21 -11.26 -16.22
CA VAL A 68 2.56 -10.73 -15.97
C VAL A 68 3.41 -11.78 -15.27
N LYS A 69 4.55 -12.11 -15.87
CA LYS A 69 5.53 -13.02 -15.28
C LYS A 69 6.37 -12.32 -14.21
N LEU A 70 6.80 -13.07 -13.19
CA LEU A 70 7.55 -12.53 -12.05
C LEU A 70 8.92 -11.96 -12.44
N ASP A 71 9.56 -12.51 -13.47
CA ASP A 71 10.86 -12.06 -13.98
C ASP A 71 10.79 -10.74 -14.76
N GLU A 72 9.60 -10.33 -15.20
CA GLU A 72 9.34 -9.02 -15.82
C GLU A 72 9.08 -7.91 -14.79
N LEU A 73 8.99 -8.26 -13.50
CA LEU A 73 8.73 -7.31 -12.44
C LEU A 73 10.03 -6.70 -11.91
N LYS A 74 10.03 -5.38 -11.70
CA LYS A 74 11.13 -4.69 -11.04
C LYS A 74 11.26 -5.08 -9.56
N ASP A 75 10.12 -5.33 -8.91
CA ASP A 75 10.04 -5.84 -7.54
C ASP A 75 9.22 -7.15 -7.53
N PRO A 76 9.88 -8.32 -7.42
CA PRO A 76 9.21 -9.61 -7.46
C PRO A 76 8.55 -9.98 -6.12
N ILE A 77 8.57 -9.12 -5.10
CA ILE A 77 8.02 -9.39 -3.77
C ILE A 77 6.62 -8.78 -3.61
N ALA A 78 5.71 -9.52 -2.98
CA ALA A 78 4.31 -9.15 -2.84
C ALA A 78 4.08 -7.88 -2.02
N ARG A 79 4.99 -7.49 -1.12
CA ARG A 79 4.83 -6.35 -0.20
C ARG A 79 3.50 -6.38 0.55
N ASN A 80 3.10 -7.58 0.98
CA ASN A 80 1.82 -7.84 1.62
C ASN A 80 2.00 -8.25 3.07
N ALA A 81 1.56 -7.38 3.98
CA ALA A 81 1.70 -7.59 5.42
C ALA A 81 0.82 -8.73 6.00
N ASN A 82 -0.05 -9.32 5.19
CA ASN A 82 -0.99 -10.38 5.61
C ASN A 82 -0.46 -11.81 5.30
N ILE A 83 0.66 -11.92 4.61
CA ILE A 83 1.27 -13.20 4.16
C ILE A 83 2.79 -13.16 4.44
N PRO A 84 3.54 -14.27 4.24
CA PRO A 84 4.98 -14.27 4.42
C PRO A 84 5.68 -13.14 3.65
N GLY A 85 6.67 -12.50 4.28
CA GLY A 85 7.30 -11.28 3.75
C GLY A 85 8.09 -11.46 2.46
N ASP A 86 8.45 -12.69 2.13
CA ASP A 86 9.14 -13.11 0.91
C ASP A 86 8.21 -13.70 -0.16
N ALA A 87 6.88 -13.63 0.06
CA ALA A 87 5.91 -14.09 -0.91
C ALA A 87 6.09 -13.38 -2.26
N PRO A 88 5.94 -14.10 -3.39
CA PRO A 88 6.12 -13.54 -4.72
C PRO A 88 5.00 -12.56 -5.10
N ALA A 89 5.29 -11.58 -5.95
CA ALA A 89 4.32 -10.58 -6.43
C ALA A 89 3.35 -11.13 -7.50
N THR A 90 2.77 -12.30 -7.25
CA THR A 90 1.70 -12.86 -8.09
C THR A 90 0.44 -12.02 -7.95
N ASP A 91 -0.48 -12.14 -8.91
CA ASP A 91 -1.77 -11.46 -8.81
C ASP A 91 -2.54 -11.85 -7.54
N LEU A 92 -2.52 -13.15 -7.20
CA LEU A 92 -3.21 -13.69 -6.03
C LEU A 92 -2.63 -13.10 -4.73
N ASP A 93 -1.30 -13.13 -4.56
CA ASP A 93 -0.60 -12.61 -3.38
C ASP A 93 -0.72 -11.08 -3.21
N ARG A 94 -1.10 -10.38 -4.29
CA ARG A 94 -1.37 -8.94 -4.31
C ARG A 94 -2.85 -8.59 -4.09
N SER A 95 -3.73 -9.58 -4.18
CA SER A 95 -5.18 -9.43 -4.00
C SER A 95 -5.63 -9.73 -2.55
N ALA A 96 -6.94 -9.79 -2.32
CA ALA A 96 -7.52 -10.25 -1.05
C ALA A 96 -7.59 -11.77 -0.89
N GLY A 97 -6.93 -12.53 -1.76
CA GLY A 97 -6.84 -13.98 -1.71
C GLY A 97 -7.92 -14.68 -2.52
N GLU A 98 -7.96 -16.01 -2.39
CA GLU A 98 -8.84 -16.87 -3.18
C GLU A 98 -10.32 -16.52 -3.00
N GLY A 99 -11.04 -16.39 -4.12
CA GLY A 99 -12.45 -15.99 -4.17
C GLY A 99 -12.70 -14.49 -3.94
N LYS A 100 -11.64 -13.69 -3.70
CA LYS A 100 -11.69 -12.23 -3.57
C LYS A 100 -10.59 -11.55 -4.39
N GLU A 101 -10.17 -12.18 -5.48
CA GLU A 101 -9.08 -11.72 -6.33
C GLU A 101 -9.38 -10.35 -6.94
N ASN A 102 -10.65 -10.02 -7.14
CA ASN A 102 -11.06 -8.70 -7.63
C ASN A 102 -10.68 -7.57 -6.65
N TRP A 103 -10.52 -7.84 -5.36
CA TRP A 103 -10.22 -6.82 -4.36
C TRP A 103 -8.73 -6.59 -4.22
N ILE A 104 -8.33 -5.32 -4.34
CA ILE A 104 -6.99 -4.85 -4.00
C ILE A 104 -7.08 -3.72 -2.99
N VAL A 105 -6.29 -3.85 -1.93
CA VAL A 105 -6.18 -2.88 -0.84
C VAL A 105 -4.71 -2.49 -0.69
N MET A 106 -4.36 -1.26 -1.01
CA MET A 106 -2.96 -0.82 -1.02
C MET A 106 -2.80 0.56 -0.42
N VAL A 107 -1.69 0.80 0.27
CA VAL A 107 -1.28 2.14 0.67
C VAL A 107 -0.95 2.92 -0.60
N GLY A 108 -1.72 3.97 -0.89
CA GLY A 108 -1.62 4.82 -2.07
C GLY A 108 -0.46 5.80 -2.01
N VAL A 109 0.70 5.35 -1.53
CA VAL A 109 1.91 6.14 -1.31
C VAL A 109 3.00 5.56 -2.19
N CYS A 110 3.42 6.33 -3.19
CA CYS A 110 4.47 5.94 -4.12
C CYS A 110 5.76 5.62 -3.35
N THR A 111 6.35 4.46 -3.64
CA THR A 111 7.55 3.95 -2.96
C THR A 111 8.83 4.71 -3.32
N HIS A 112 8.77 5.63 -4.30
CA HIS A 112 9.89 6.53 -4.58
C HIS A 112 10.08 7.54 -3.43
N LEU A 113 9.16 8.51 -3.31
CA LEU A 113 9.26 9.64 -2.37
C LEU A 113 7.89 10.06 -1.79
N GLY A 114 6.91 9.18 -1.80
CA GLY A 114 5.69 9.34 -1.00
C GLY A 114 4.51 10.09 -1.65
N CYS A 115 4.62 10.54 -2.90
CA CYS A 115 3.48 11.12 -3.62
C CYS A 115 2.33 10.12 -3.80
N VAL A 116 1.12 10.62 -4.04
CA VAL A 116 -0.07 9.79 -4.30
C VAL A 116 -0.18 9.48 -5.78
N PRO A 117 -0.08 8.21 -6.22
CA PRO A 117 -0.30 7.84 -7.61
C PRO A 117 -1.75 8.05 -8.06
N LEU A 118 -1.95 8.53 -9.27
CA LEU A 118 -3.25 8.68 -9.93
C LEU A 118 -3.71 7.30 -10.43
N GLY A 119 -4.93 6.89 -10.11
CA GLY A 119 -5.51 5.63 -10.59
C GLY A 119 -5.99 5.69 -12.04
N GLN A 120 -6.17 4.52 -12.65
CA GLN A 120 -6.61 4.36 -14.04
C GLN A 120 -5.75 5.15 -15.03
N ALA A 121 -4.44 5.21 -14.75
CA ALA A 121 -3.49 6.05 -15.47
C ALA A 121 -2.15 5.34 -15.68
N GLY A 122 -1.40 5.83 -16.66
CA GLY A 122 -0.08 5.33 -17.02
C GLY A 122 -0.11 4.11 -17.94
N ASP A 123 1.07 3.76 -18.43
CA ASP A 123 1.32 2.76 -19.49
C ASP A 123 0.85 1.32 -19.17
N PHE A 124 0.55 0.99 -17.91
CA PHE A 124 0.23 -0.37 -17.46
C PHE A 124 -1.19 -0.54 -16.89
N GLY A 125 -2.08 0.43 -17.15
CA GLY A 125 -3.50 0.35 -16.78
C GLY A 125 -3.80 0.42 -15.28
N GLY A 126 -2.79 0.63 -14.43
CA GLY A 126 -2.92 0.74 -12.99
C GLY A 126 -2.85 2.19 -12.51
N TRP A 127 -1.67 2.56 -12.00
CA TRP A 127 -1.45 3.87 -11.40
C TRP A 127 -0.24 4.59 -11.98
N PHE A 128 -0.32 5.91 -12.06
CA PHE A 128 0.76 6.79 -12.49
C PHE A 128 1.13 7.80 -11.40
N CYS A 129 2.39 7.84 -11.00
CA CYS A 129 2.89 8.83 -10.04
C CYS A 129 3.44 10.06 -10.77
N PRO A 130 2.77 11.23 -10.69
CA PRO A 130 3.12 12.41 -11.49
C PRO A 130 4.40 13.10 -11.03
N CYS A 131 4.89 12.82 -9.82
CA CYS A 131 6.06 13.50 -9.27
C CYS A 131 7.34 13.19 -10.05
N HIS A 132 7.56 11.92 -10.40
CA HIS A 132 8.79 11.48 -11.07
C HIS A 132 8.54 10.36 -12.10
N GLY A 133 7.29 10.18 -12.53
CA GLY A 133 6.93 9.27 -13.62
C GLY A 133 7.07 7.78 -13.30
N SER A 134 6.71 7.36 -12.08
CA SER A 134 6.62 5.91 -11.77
C SER A 134 5.28 5.35 -12.22
N HIS A 135 5.30 4.17 -12.84
CA HIS A 135 4.10 3.49 -13.32
C HIS A 135 3.91 2.17 -12.60
N TYR A 136 2.67 1.89 -12.22
CA TYR A 136 2.25 0.68 -11.56
C TYR A 136 1.16 -0.01 -12.41
N ASP A 137 1.17 -1.35 -12.42
CA ASP A 137 0.14 -2.13 -13.12
C ASP A 137 -1.16 -2.27 -12.30
N THR A 138 -2.11 -3.04 -12.82
CA THR A 138 -3.44 -3.27 -12.21
C THR A 138 -3.38 -4.02 -10.86
N ALA A 139 -2.23 -4.57 -10.46
CA ALA A 139 -1.96 -5.13 -9.14
C ALA A 139 -1.13 -4.20 -8.23
N GLY A 140 -0.91 -2.96 -8.67
CA GLY A 140 -0.09 -1.97 -7.98
C GLY A 140 1.39 -2.34 -7.91
N ARG A 141 1.86 -3.17 -8.84
CA ARG A 141 3.27 -3.55 -8.94
C ARG A 141 4.02 -2.53 -9.77
N VAL A 142 5.21 -2.13 -9.34
CA VAL A 142 6.00 -1.14 -10.07
C VAL A 142 6.58 -1.74 -11.34
N ARG A 143 6.35 -1.06 -12.46
CA ARG A 143 6.78 -1.51 -13.80
C ARG A 143 7.82 -0.59 -14.43
N LYS A 144 7.80 0.69 -14.08
CA LYS A 144 8.65 1.72 -14.70
C LYS A 144 8.89 2.89 -13.75
N GLY A 145 10.01 3.56 -13.93
CA GLY A 145 10.37 4.78 -13.21
C GLY A 145 11.22 4.54 -11.94
N PRO A 146 11.44 5.58 -11.13
CA PRO A 146 12.38 5.53 -10.01
C PRO A 146 11.87 4.77 -8.78
N ALA A 147 10.56 4.58 -8.62
CA ALA A 147 9.99 3.80 -7.50
C ALA A 147 10.62 2.40 -7.42
N PRO A 148 11.25 2.02 -6.29
CA PRO A 148 11.97 0.76 -6.19
C PRO A 148 11.07 -0.45 -5.94
N GLU A 149 9.90 -0.25 -5.33
CA GLU A 149 9.06 -1.32 -4.80
C GLU A 149 7.59 -1.19 -5.21
N ASN A 150 6.85 -2.30 -5.12
CA ASN A 150 5.40 -2.36 -5.30
C ASN A 150 4.67 -1.54 -4.21
N LEU A 151 3.46 -1.04 -4.49
CA LEU A 151 2.69 -0.34 -3.47
C LEU A 151 2.40 -1.27 -2.29
N ALA A 152 2.73 -0.86 -1.07
CA ALA A 152 2.59 -1.70 0.11
C ALA A 152 1.10 -2.05 0.37
N ILE A 153 0.83 -3.29 0.72
CA ILE A 153 -0.50 -3.74 1.17
C ILE A 153 -0.49 -3.72 2.71
N PRO A 154 -1.39 -2.95 3.36
CA PRO A 154 -1.44 -2.86 4.81
C PRO A 154 -1.97 -4.17 5.42
N THR A 155 -1.95 -4.28 6.75
CA THR A 155 -2.78 -5.28 7.43
C THR A 155 -4.25 -4.95 7.20
N TYR A 156 -5.03 -5.92 6.75
CA TYR A 156 -6.48 -5.75 6.62
C TYR A 156 -7.20 -7.10 6.65
N GLN A 157 -8.51 -7.05 6.90
CA GLN A 157 -9.37 -8.21 6.81
C GLN A 157 -10.79 -7.81 6.41
N PHE A 158 -11.48 -8.69 5.70
CA PHE A 158 -12.92 -8.58 5.49
C PHE A 158 -13.63 -8.99 6.78
N VAL A 159 -14.35 -8.07 7.41
CA VAL A 159 -15.17 -8.36 8.60
C VAL A 159 -16.61 -8.72 8.22
N SER A 160 -17.00 -8.42 6.99
CA SER A 160 -18.21 -8.89 6.31
C SER A 160 -17.96 -8.90 4.80
N ASP A 161 -18.96 -9.25 3.99
CA ASP A 161 -18.86 -9.18 2.52
C ASP A 161 -18.73 -7.75 1.99
N THR A 162 -19.14 -6.76 2.78
CA THR A 162 -19.18 -5.35 2.37
C THR A 162 -18.31 -4.44 3.24
N THR A 163 -17.58 -4.96 4.21
CA THR A 163 -16.77 -4.13 5.13
C THR A 163 -15.36 -4.68 5.27
N ILE A 164 -14.39 -3.80 5.03
CA ILE A 164 -12.96 -4.07 5.23
C ILE A 164 -12.46 -3.31 6.46
N ARG A 165 -11.82 -4.01 7.39
CA ARG A 165 -11.06 -3.41 8.48
C ARG A 165 -9.59 -3.30 8.08
N ILE A 166 -9.01 -2.11 8.19
CA ILE A 166 -7.60 -1.81 7.88
C ILE A 166 -6.88 -1.42 9.17
N GLY A 167 -5.67 -1.96 9.37
CA GLY A 167 -4.89 -1.84 10.60
C GLY A 167 -4.96 -3.11 11.42
#